data_AF-A0A641AJ03-F1
#
_entry.id   AF-A0A641AJ03-F1
#
_cell.length_a   1.000
_cell.length_b   1.000
_cell.length_c   1.000
_cell.angle_alpha   90.00
_cell.angle_beta   90.00
_cell.angle_gamma   90.00
#
_symmetry.space_group_name_H-M   'P 1'
#
loop_
_entity.id
_entity.type
_entity.pdbx_description
1 polymer ?
#
loop_
_entity_poly.entity_id
_entity_poly.type
_entity_poly.pdbx_seq_one_letter_code
_entity_poly.pdbx_strand_id
1 'polypeptide(L)'
;MATAAERHAATLDASARMRATLSSVAPGTALREGLERILRGRTGALIVIGHDKSVEAISTGGFRLDVPFTATGLRELAKMDGAIVLDKDASRIVMAGVHLMPDPSIPTQETGTRHRTADRVARQTNVPVISVSASMHIIALYLDDLRHVLEDTGAVLGRANQALQTLERYRNRLDEVSDALSALEIEDLVTVRDVSAVAQRLEMVSRIAGEIDTYVLELGTDGRLLALQLEELIGGVDAERELIIRDYMPTGRRARPLEAVLAELAAIESTDLVDLGGVARALRIGTEETLDGPLAPRGYRLLARIPRLPIPVVEGLIEHFGSLQKLLAASIEDLQNVDGVGDLRARGVREGLSRLAESSILERYV
;
A
#
# COMPACT_ATOMS: atom_id res chain seq x y z
N MET A 1 6.65 -21.92 38.51
CA MET A 1 6.34 -20.60 37.92
C MET A 1 7.12 -20.51 36.61
N ALA A 2 6.45 -20.37 35.47
CA ALA A 2 7.13 -20.24 34.18
C ALA A 2 8.07 -19.03 34.18
N THR A 3 9.28 -19.20 33.63
CA THR A 3 10.30 -18.16 33.58
C THR A 3 9.87 -17.01 32.65
N ALA A 4 10.47 -15.82 32.83
CA ALA A 4 10.16 -14.67 31.97
C ALA A 4 10.42 -14.94 30.48
N ALA A 5 11.40 -15.78 30.17
CA ALA A 5 11.71 -16.24 28.82
C ALA A 5 10.63 -17.19 28.25
N GLU A 6 10.11 -18.12 29.06
CA GLU A 6 9.01 -19.02 28.67
C GLU A 6 7.70 -18.25 28.41
N ARG A 7 7.41 -17.23 29.22
CA ARG A 7 6.25 -16.34 29.01
C ARG A 7 6.38 -15.51 27.73
N HIS A 8 7.59 -15.04 27.41
CA HIS A 8 7.84 -14.27 26.20
C HIS A 8 7.74 -15.14 24.93
N ALA A 9 8.30 -16.35 24.95
CA ALA A 9 8.20 -17.31 23.85
C ALA A 9 6.74 -17.74 23.58
N ALA A 10 5.96 -18.03 24.63
CA ALA A 10 4.54 -18.36 24.50
C ALA A 10 3.71 -17.21 23.92
N THR A 11 4.06 -15.97 24.24
CA THR A 11 3.38 -14.78 23.70
C THR A 11 3.65 -14.58 22.21
N LEU A 12 4.88 -14.87 21.76
CA LEU A 12 5.28 -14.80 20.35
C LEU A 12 4.57 -15.89 19.52
N ASP A 13 4.45 -17.11 20.07
CA ASP A 13 3.72 -18.21 19.44
C ASP A 13 2.21 -17.94 19.32
N ALA A 14 1.58 -17.45 20.40
CA ALA A 14 0.18 -17.02 20.37
C ALA A 14 -0.05 -15.89 19.36
N SER A 15 0.89 -14.94 19.23
CA SER A 15 0.81 -13.87 18.23
C SER A 15 0.91 -14.39 16.79
N ALA A 16 1.79 -15.37 16.53
CA ALA A 16 1.90 -15.99 15.21
C ALA A 16 0.64 -16.78 14.83
N ARG A 17 0.08 -17.54 15.77
CA ARG A 17 -1.19 -18.26 15.61
C ARG A 17 -2.38 -17.31 15.42
N MET A 18 -2.39 -16.19 16.12
CA MET A 18 -3.40 -15.15 15.93
C MET A 18 -3.34 -14.60 14.51
N ARG A 19 -2.15 -14.27 13.97
CA ARG A 19 -2.00 -13.82 12.57
C ARG A 19 -2.49 -14.86 11.57
N ALA A 20 -2.16 -16.14 11.76
CA ALA A 20 -2.63 -17.22 10.90
C ALA A 20 -4.18 -17.31 10.93
N THR A 21 -4.77 -17.16 12.11
CA THR A 21 -6.24 -17.16 12.26
C THR A 21 -6.87 -15.92 11.63
N LEU A 22 -6.30 -14.73 11.81
CA LEU A 22 -6.78 -13.49 11.19
C LEU A 22 -6.76 -13.59 9.66
N SER A 23 -5.74 -14.22 9.09
CA SER A 23 -5.68 -14.50 7.64
C SER A 23 -6.84 -15.39 7.18
N SER A 24 -7.26 -16.37 7.99
CA SER A 24 -8.40 -17.25 7.66
C SER A 24 -9.77 -16.54 7.71
N VAL A 25 -9.86 -15.40 8.41
CA VAL A 25 -11.08 -14.57 8.52
C VAL A 25 -10.96 -13.23 7.80
N ALA A 26 -9.94 -13.07 6.95
CA ALA A 26 -9.74 -11.86 6.15
C ALA A 26 -10.83 -11.71 5.07
N PRO A 27 -11.15 -10.47 4.64
CA PRO A 27 -12.01 -10.22 3.49
C PRO A 27 -11.61 -11.05 2.26
N GLY A 28 -12.62 -11.61 1.58
CA GLY A 28 -12.43 -12.53 0.45
C GLY A 28 -12.35 -14.01 0.80
N THR A 29 -12.16 -14.37 2.07
CA THR A 29 -12.24 -15.77 2.50
C THR A 29 -13.69 -16.24 2.60
N ALA A 30 -13.93 -17.52 2.33
CA ALA A 30 -15.26 -18.11 2.48
C ALA A 30 -15.76 -18.03 3.94
N LEU A 31 -14.85 -18.09 4.92
CA LEU A 31 -15.17 -17.95 6.33
C LEU A 31 -15.63 -16.52 6.65
N ARG A 32 -14.89 -15.48 6.21
CA ARG A 32 -15.32 -14.08 6.37
C ARG A 32 -16.67 -13.83 5.71
N GLU A 33 -16.89 -14.33 4.50
CA GLU A 33 -18.18 -14.22 3.80
C GLU A 33 -19.33 -14.83 4.64
N GLY A 34 -19.11 -16.02 5.22
CA GLY A 34 -20.08 -16.68 6.08
C GLY A 34 -20.40 -15.87 7.34
N LEU A 35 -19.37 -15.32 8.00
CA LEU A 35 -19.51 -14.47 9.19
C LEU A 35 -20.28 -13.18 8.88
N GLU A 36 -19.97 -12.51 7.77
CA GLU A 36 -20.69 -11.32 7.32
C GLU A 36 -22.14 -11.62 6.98
N ARG A 37 -22.43 -12.76 6.33
CA ARG A 37 -23.81 -13.20 6.07
C ARG A 37 -24.60 -13.38 7.37
N ILE A 38 -23.98 -13.94 8.41
CA ILE A 38 -24.61 -14.10 9.74
C ILE A 38 -24.92 -12.72 10.34
N LEU A 39 -23.94 -11.82 10.32
CA LEU A 39 -24.05 -10.47 10.86
C LEU A 39 -25.14 -9.65 10.13
N ARG A 40 -25.13 -9.63 8.79
CA ARG A 40 -26.15 -8.98 7.94
C ARG A 40 -27.53 -9.60 8.13
N GLY A 41 -27.57 -10.92 8.35
CA GLY A 41 -28.77 -11.67 8.69
C GLY A 41 -29.30 -11.41 10.11
N ARG A 42 -28.67 -10.50 10.87
CA ARG A 42 -29.01 -10.15 12.26
C ARG A 42 -29.13 -11.38 13.17
N THR A 43 -28.34 -12.41 12.89
CA THR A 43 -28.28 -13.64 13.67
C THR A 43 -26.97 -13.64 14.48
N GLY A 44 -26.98 -14.18 15.68
CA GLY A 44 -25.75 -14.38 16.45
C GLY A 44 -25.15 -15.75 16.18
N ALA A 45 -23.83 -15.91 16.31
CA ALA A 45 -23.18 -17.21 16.13
C ALA A 45 -21.99 -17.38 17.06
N LEU A 46 -21.75 -18.61 17.49
CA LEU A 46 -20.56 -19.02 18.22
C LEU A 46 -19.87 -20.11 17.39
N ILE A 47 -18.66 -19.86 16.92
CA ILE A 47 -17.97 -20.72 15.96
C ILE A 47 -16.61 -21.09 16.54
N VAL A 48 -16.32 -22.38 16.64
CA VAL A 48 -15.02 -22.90 17.10
C VAL A 48 -14.25 -23.40 15.87
N ILE A 49 -13.00 -22.99 15.71
CA ILE A 49 -12.12 -23.45 14.61
C ILE A 49 -11.19 -24.52 15.17
N GLY A 50 -11.37 -25.76 14.73
CA GLY A 50 -10.66 -26.91 15.25
C GLY A 50 -11.54 -27.79 16.11
N HIS A 51 -11.42 -29.10 15.88
CA HIS A 51 -12.13 -30.13 16.62
C HIS A 51 -11.10 -31.12 17.16
N ASP A 52 -10.73 -30.97 18.43
CA ASP A 52 -9.85 -31.88 19.14
C ASP A 52 -10.55 -32.47 20.38
N LYS A 53 -9.82 -33.31 21.14
CA LYS A 53 -10.37 -33.95 22.34
C LYS A 53 -10.80 -32.95 23.42
N SER A 54 -10.19 -31.77 23.46
CA SER A 54 -10.53 -30.73 24.45
C SER A 54 -11.86 -30.06 24.11
N VAL A 55 -12.07 -29.75 22.82
CA VAL A 55 -13.35 -29.22 22.31
C VAL A 55 -14.44 -30.28 22.43
N GLU A 56 -14.15 -31.53 22.12
CA GLU A 56 -15.11 -32.64 22.25
C GLU A 56 -15.54 -32.86 23.72
N ALA A 57 -14.62 -32.75 24.68
CA ALA A 57 -14.91 -32.94 26.10
C ALA A 57 -15.87 -31.88 26.69
N ILE A 58 -15.89 -30.67 26.15
CA ILE A 58 -16.78 -29.59 26.58
C ILE A 58 -18.06 -29.48 25.71
N SER A 59 -18.17 -30.31 24.68
CA SER A 59 -19.28 -30.28 23.72
C SER A 59 -20.39 -31.23 24.16
N THR A 60 -21.63 -30.73 24.26
CA THR A 60 -22.80 -31.54 24.59
C THR A 60 -23.93 -31.31 23.58
N GLY A 61 -24.60 -32.39 23.16
CA GLY A 61 -25.69 -32.34 22.19
C GLY A 61 -25.21 -31.98 20.77
N GLY A 62 -26.10 -31.38 19.98
CA GLY A 62 -25.83 -31.00 18.58
C GLY A 62 -25.82 -32.17 17.61
N PHE A 63 -25.47 -31.86 16.35
CA PHE A 63 -25.43 -32.81 15.24
C PHE A 63 -24.02 -32.90 14.68
N ARG A 64 -23.50 -34.12 14.53
CA ARG A 64 -22.30 -34.39 13.74
C ARG A 64 -22.67 -34.39 12.27
N LEU A 65 -22.08 -33.47 11.51
CA LEU A 65 -22.37 -33.26 10.09
C LEU A 65 -21.22 -33.77 9.23
N ASP A 66 -19.99 -33.33 9.55
CA ASP A 66 -18.78 -33.57 8.76
C ASP A 66 -18.98 -33.31 7.26
N VAL A 67 -19.39 -32.09 6.91
CA VAL A 67 -19.66 -31.66 5.53
C VAL A 67 -18.66 -30.60 5.07
N PRO A 68 -18.38 -30.48 3.76
CA PRO A 68 -17.57 -29.38 3.23
C PRO A 68 -18.11 -28.01 3.63
N PHE A 69 -17.21 -27.09 3.97
CA PHE A 69 -17.56 -25.74 4.36
C PHE A 69 -18.13 -24.95 3.17
N THR A 70 -19.23 -24.24 3.42
CA THR A 70 -19.72 -23.18 2.52
C THR A 70 -20.23 -22.01 3.36
N ALA A 71 -20.03 -20.77 2.89
CA ALA A 71 -20.52 -19.57 3.56
C ALA A 71 -22.04 -19.62 3.80
N THR A 72 -22.80 -20.11 2.82
CA THR A 72 -24.25 -20.32 2.92
C THR A 72 -24.59 -21.39 3.96
N GLY A 73 -23.89 -22.53 3.97
CA GLY A 73 -24.11 -23.59 4.95
C GLY A 73 -23.85 -23.10 6.39
N LEU A 74 -22.76 -22.36 6.60
CA LEU A 74 -22.46 -21.74 7.89
C LEU A 74 -23.60 -20.79 8.33
N ARG A 75 -24.08 -19.95 7.41
CA ARG A 75 -25.18 -19.01 7.67
C ARG A 75 -26.49 -19.71 8.04
N GLU A 76 -26.83 -20.79 7.37
CA GLU A 76 -28.06 -21.54 7.63
C GLU A 76 -27.99 -22.26 8.99
N LEU A 77 -26.85 -22.90 9.28
CA LEU A 77 -26.62 -23.57 10.57
C LEU A 77 -26.59 -22.58 11.73
N ALA A 78 -26.12 -21.35 11.52
CA ALA A 78 -26.12 -20.30 12.54
C ALA A 78 -27.54 -19.84 12.94
N LYS A 79 -28.60 -20.22 12.22
CA LYS A 79 -29.99 -20.00 12.66
C LYS A 79 -30.37 -20.91 13.82
N MET A 80 -29.65 -22.02 14.01
CA MET A 80 -29.83 -22.90 15.15
C MET A 80 -29.18 -22.28 16.39
N ASP A 81 -29.75 -22.59 17.56
CA ASP A 81 -29.11 -22.24 18.82
C ASP A 81 -27.87 -23.11 19.08
N GLY A 82 -26.89 -22.54 19.77
CA GLY A 82 -25.64 -23.22 20.13
C GLY A 82 -24.44 -22.78 19.29
N ALA A 83 -23.44 -23.64 19.26
CA ALA A 83 -22.17 -23.44 18.58
C ALA A 83 -22.05 -24.30 17.33
N ILE A 84 -21.22 -23.82 16.40
CA ILE A 84 -20.78 -24.53 15.21
C ILE A 84 -19.29 -24.84 15.37
N VAL A 85 -18.88 -26.07 15.10
CA VAL A 85 -17.49 -26.49 15.18
C VAL A 85 -16.98 -26.81 13.78
N LEU A 86 -15.90 -26.14 13.39
CA LEU A 86 -15.19 -26.35 12.14
C LEU A 86 -13.95 -27.22 12.39
N ASP A 87 -13.40 -27.79 11.32
CA ASP A 87 -12.07 -28.39 11.37
C ASP A 87 -10.98 -27.30 11.50
N LYS A 88 -9.72 -27.72 11.65
CA LYS A 88 -8.59 -26.82 11.93
C LYS A 88 -8.35 -25.82 10.80
N ASP A 89 -8.60 -26.22 9.56
CA ASP A 89 -8.36 -25.41 8.36
C ASP A 89 -9.61 -24.65 7.91
N ALA A 90 -10.71 -24.72 8.68
CA ALA A 90 -12.03 -24.17 8.34
C ALA A 90 -12.55 -24.62 6.95
N SER A 91 -12.16 -25.83 6.53
CA SER A 91 -12.53 -26.46 5.27
C SER A 91 -13.80 -27.31 5.37
N ARG A 92 -14.19 -27.71 6.60
CA ARG A 92 -15.36 -28.55 6.89
C ARG A 92 -16.12 -28.05 8.12
N ILE A 93 -17.43 -28.25 8.10
CA ILE A 93 -18.31 -28.06 9.26
C ILE A 93 -18.48 -29.43 9.93
N VAL A 94 -17.86 -29.61 11.09
CA VAL A 94 -17.82 -30.89 11.81
C VAL A 94 -19.10 -31.08 12.61
N MET A 95 -19.52 -30.06 13.38
CA MET A 95 -20.73 -30.11 14.21
C MET A 95 -21.51 -28.80 14.18
N ALA A 96 -22.81 -28.86 14.43
CA ALA A 96 -23.67 -27.69 14.59
C ALA A 96 -24.72 -27.91 15.69
N GLY A 97 -25.19 -26.81 16.27
CA GLY A 97 -26.16 -26.83 17.37
C GLY A 97 -25.58 -27.39 18.68
N VAL A 98 -24.28 -27.27 18.88
CA VAL A 98 -23.57 -27.83 20.03
C VAL A 98 -23.67 -26.89 21.22
N HIS A 99 -23.97 -27.41 22.40
CA HIS A 99 -23.88 -26.62 23.63
C HIS A 99 -22.46 -26.78 24.21
N LEU A 100 -21.71 -25.67 24.26
CA LEU A 100 -20.36 -25.64 24.84
C LEU A 100 -20.43 -25.33 26.34
N MET A 101 -19.83 -26.20 27.15
CA MET A 101 -19.80 -26.10 28.60
C MET A 101 -18.36 -25.98 29.11
N PRO A 102 -17.70 -24.82 28.93
CA PRO A 102 -16.36 -24.59 29.47
C PRO A 102 -16.40 -24.47 31.00
N ASP A 103 -15.24 -24.63 31.65
CA ASP A 103 -15.09 -24.52 33.08
C ASP A 103 -15.52 -23.12 33.57
N PRO A 104 -16.55 -23.02 34.45
CA PRO A 104 -17.06 -21.74 34.92
C PRO A 104 -16.09 -20.96 35.81
N SER A 105 -15.05 -21.61 36.34
CA SER A 105 -14.00 -20.99 37.16
C SER A 105 -13.01 -20.17 36.34
N ILE A 106 -12.97 -20.36 35.02
CA ILE A 106 -12.11 -19.58 34.12
C ILE A 106 -12.57 -18.11 34.14
N PRO A 107 -11.68 -17.16 34.48
CA PRO A 107 -12.00 -15.75 34.53
C PRO A 107 -12.31 -15.23 33.12
N THR A 108 -13.28 -14.32 33.01
CA THR A 108 -13.64 -13.66 31.77
C THR A 108 -14.08 -12.24 32.09
N GLN A 109 -13.67 -11.29 31.25
CA GLN A 109 -14.09 -9.89 31.34
C GLN A 109 -15.22 -9.57 30.35
N GLU A 110 -15.62 -10.54 29.53
CA GLU A 110 -16.65 -10.35 28.51
C GLU A 110 -18.05 -10.26 29.14
N THR A 111 -18.93 -9.52 28.48
CA THR A 111 -20.35 -9.41 28.87
C THR A 111 -21.23 -10.15 27.87
N GLY A 112 -22.31 -10.77 28.35
CA GLY A 112 -23.19 -11.62 27.55
C GLY A 112 -22.73 -13.08 27.49
N THR A 113 -23.69 -14.00 27.49
CA THR A 113 -23.44 -15.45 27.60
C THR A 113 -22.58 -15.99 26.46
N ARG A 114 -22.79 -15.51 25.22
CA ARG A 114 -22.04 -15.95 24.05
C ARG A 114 -20.57 -15.53 24.06
N HIS A 115 -20.28 -14.26 24.37
CA HIS A 115 -18.91 -13.76 24.44
C HIS A 115 -18.13 -14.37 25.61
N ARG A 116 -18.79 -14.52 26.77
CA ARG A 116 -18.20 -15.23 27.92
C ARG A 116 -17.88 -16.68 27.60
N THR A 117 -18.75 -17.36 26.85
CA THR A 117 -18.49 -18.74 26.41
C THR A 117 -17.33 -18.76 25.42
N ALA A 118 -17.30 -17.84 24.44
CA ALA A 118 -16.22 -17.76 23.46
C ALA A 118 -14.83 -17.58 24.12
N ASP A 119 -14.71 -16.60 25.02
CA ASP A 119 -13.47 -16.30 25.76
C ASP A 119 -13.02 -17.51 26.60
N ARG A 120 -13.94 -18.13 27.35
CA ARG A 120 -13.61 -19.30 28.18
C ARG A 120 -13.24 -20.53 27.37
N VAL A 121 -13.95 -20.80 26.27
CA VAL A 121 -13.63 -21.91 25.39
C VAL A 121 -12.24 -21.70 24.78
N ALA A 122 -11.95 -20.50 24.26
CA ALA A 122 -10.65 -20.19 23.69
C ALA A 122 -9.50 -20.37 24.71
N ARG A 123 -9.68 -19.90 25.95
CA ARG A 123 -8.69 -20.09 27.04
C ARG A 123 -8.52 -21.55 27.46
N GLN A 124 -9.61 -22.32 27.52
CA GLN A 124 -9.57 -23.70 27.99
C GLN A 124 -8.99 -24.66 26.96
N THR A 125 -9.35 -24.46 25.69
CA THR A 125 -9.05 -25.40 24.59
C THR A 125 -7.87 -24.96 23.76
N ASN A 126 -7.44 -23.69 23.87
CA ASN A 126 -6.36 -23.13 23.08
C ASN A 126 -6.62 -23.18 21.56
N VAL A 127 -7.89 -23.27 21.16
CA VAL A 127 -8.32 -23.18 19.76
C VAL A 127 -9.02 -21.84 19.50
N PRO A 128 -8.97 -21.32 18.26
CA PRO A 128 -9.64 -20.06 17.96
C PRO A 128 -11.17 -20.17 18.04
N VAL A 129 -11.80 -19.17 18.66
CA VAL A 129 -13.25 -19.09 18.79
C VAL A 129 -13.74 -17.74 18.30
N ILE A 130 -14.77 -17.73 17.47
CA ILE A 130 -15.39 -16.54 16.89
C ILE A 130 -16.79 -16.37 17.47
N SER A 131 -17.07 -15.16 17.96
CA SER A 131 -18.41 -14.73 18.36
C SER A 131 -18.93 -13.68 17.38
N VAL A 132 -20.11 -13.89 16.84
CA VAL A 132 -20.86 -12.91 16.05
C VAL A 132 -22.00 -12.37 16.90
N SER A 133 -22.00 -11.05 17.12
CA SER A 133 -23.01 -10.37 17.92
C SER A 133 -23.95 -9.56 17.03
N ALA A 134 -25.20 -10.04 16.92
CA ALA A 134 -26.22 -9.35 16.15
C ALA A 134 -26.58 -7.97 16.72
N SER A 135 -26.62 -7.82 18.05
CA SER A 135 -27.01 -6.57 18.71
C SER A 135 -25.92 -5.51 18.66
N MET A 136 -24.66 -5.90 18.82
CA MET A 136 -23.51 -4.98 18.80
C MET A 136 -22.97 -4.77 17.39
N HIS A 137 -23.43 -5.56 16.41
CA HIS A 137 -22.93 -5.56 15.04
C HIS A 137 -21.40 -5.78 14.94
N ILE A 138 -20.86 -6.69 15.76
CA ILE A 138 -19.42 -7.00 15.79
C ILE A 138 -19.15 -8.49 15.58
N ILE A 139 -17.99 -8.78 15.01
CA ILE A 139 -17.39 -10.11 14.97
C ILE A 139 -16.12 -10.05 15.82
N ALA A 140 -16.03 -10.90 16.84
CA ALA A 140 -14.89 -10.97 17.74
C ALA A 140 -14.23 -12.34 17.68
N LEU A 141 -12.91 -12.37 17.53
CA LEU A 141 -12.05 -13.54 17.57
C LEU A 141 -11.36 -13.62 18.94
N TYR A 142 -11.36 -14.81 19.53
CA TYR A 142 -10.73 -15.14 20.80
C TYR A 142 -9.72 -16.26 20.56
N LEU A 143 -8.51 -16.10 21.09
CA LEU A 143 -7.47 -17.12 21.06
C LEU A 143 -6.59 -16.92 22.30
N ASP A 144 -6.47 -17.95 23.14
CA ASP A 144 -5.84 -17.82 24.46
C ASP A 144 -6.44 -16.64 25.24
N ASP A 145 -5.59 -15.73 25.71
CA ASP A 145 -5.98 -14.51 26.43
C ASP A 145 -6.21 -13.31 25.49
N LEU A 146 -6.08 -13.50 24.18
CA LEU A 146 -6.18 -12.44 23.18
C LEU A 146 -7.60 -12.34 22.63
N ARG A 147 -8.08 -11.10 22.51
CA ARG A 147 -9.34 -10.75 21.86
C ARG A 147 -9.07 -9.75 20.74
N HIS A 148 -9.57 -10.04 19.55
CA HIS A 148 -9.48 -9.15 18.41
C HIS A 148 -10.87 -8.96 17.78
N VAL A 149 -11.33 -7.72 17.64
CA VAL A 149 -12.59 -7.40 16.96
C VAL A 149 -12.26 -7.17 15.49
N LEU A 150 -12.91 -7.90 14.60
CA LEU A 150 -12.72 -7.68 13.18
C LEU A 150 -13.36 -6.36 12.78
N GLU A 151 -12.61 -5.53 12.04
CA GLU A 151 -13.09 -4.24 11.57
C GLU A 151 -14.20 -4.39 10.51
N ASP A 152 -15.03 -3.35 10.42
CA ASP A 152 -16.01 -3.20 9.35
C ASP A 152 -15.28 -2.78 8.06
N THR A 153 -15.32 -3.67 7.07
CA THR A 153 -14.75 -3.47 5.73
C THR A 153 -15.24 -2.17 5.09
N GLY A 154 -16.47 -1.72 5.40
CA GLY A 154 -17.03 -0.48 4.88
C GLY A 154 -16.30 0.79 5.32
N ALA A 155 -15.79 0.83 6.55
CA ALA A 155 -15.07 1.99 7.08
C ALA A 155 -13.66 2.11 6.45
N VAL A 156 -12.97 0.98 6.26
CA VAL A 156 -11.67 0.92 5.56
C VAL A 156 -11.86 1.36 4.10
N LEU A 157 -12.87 0.81 3.42
CA LEU A 157 -13.20 1.19 2.04
C LEU A 157 -13.54 2.68 1.92
N GLY A 158 -14.27 3.24 2.89
CA GLY A 158 -14.58 4.67 2.93
C GLY A 158 -13.33 5.56 3.01
N ARG A 159 -12.39 5.22 3.91
CA ARG A 159 -11.10 5.92 4.04
C ARG A 159 -10.23 5.77 2.78
N ALA A 160 -10.15 4.57 2.23
CA ALA A 160 -9.38 4.30 1.02
C ALA A 160 -9.89 5.12 -0.18
N ASN A 161 -11.21 5.24 -0.36
CA ASN A 161 -11.78 6.08 -1.42
C ASN A 161 -11.47 7.57 -1.23
N GLN A 162 -11.45 8.08 0.00
CA GLN A 162 -11.07 9.47 0.30
C GLN A 162 -9.59 9.73 0.00
N ALA A 163 -8.71 8.78 0.36
CA ALA A 163 -7.30 8.83 0.04
C ALA A 163 -7.08 8.81 -1.47
N LEU A 164 -7.78 7.94 -2.21
CA LEU A 164 -7.70 7.86 -3.67
C LEU A 164 -8.12 9.18 -4.35
N GLN A 165 -9.22 9.79 -3.94
CA GLN A 165 -9.63 11.11 -4.45
C GLN A 165 -8.59 12.21 -4.16
N THR A 166 -7.88 12.09 -3.04
CA THR A 166 -6.78 13.02 -2.70
C THR A 166 -5.57 12.75 -3.60
N LEU A 167 -5.24 11.49 -3.86
CA LEU A 167 -4.19 11.08 -4.79
C LEU A 167 -4.44 11.62 -6.20
N GLU A 168 -5.66 11.48 -6.73
CA GLU A 168 -6.05 12.03 -8.04
C GLU A 168 -5.77 13.54 -8.14
N ARG A 169 -6.14 14.30 -7.11
CA ARG A 169 -5.88 15.75 -7.06
C ARG A 169 -4.38 16.06 -7.04
N TYR A 170 -3.61 15.27 -6.29
CA TYR A 170 -2.15 15.46 -6.23
C TYR A 170 -1.46 15.04 -7.52
N ARG A 171 -1.97 14.01 -8.21
CA ARG A 171 -1.50 13.58 -9.52
C ARG A 171 -1.74 14.65 -10.57
N ASN A 172 -2.96 15.18 -10.67
CA ASN A 172 -3.26 16.28 -11.60
C ASN A 172 -2.36 17.49 -11.33
N ARG A 173 -2.16 17.84 -10.04
CA ARG A 173 -1.27 18.96 -9.68
C ARG A 173 0.20 18.66 -9.99
N LEU A 174 0.64 17.41 -9.84
CA LEU A 174 1.97 16.96 -10.23
C LEU A 174 2.18 17.14 -11.74
N ASP A 175 1.21 16.74 -12.56
CA ASP A 175 1.29 16.87 -14.01
C ASP A 175 1.43 18.34 -14.41
N GLU A 176 0.58 19.22 -13.85
CA GLU A 176 0.66 20.67 -14.08
C GLU A 176 2.04 21.25 -13.74
N VAL A 177 2.63 20.90 -12.59
CA VAL A 177 3.95 21.43 -12.21
C VAL A 177 5.09 20.77 -12.99
N SER A 178 4.92 19.52 -13.42
CA SER A 178 5.90 18.80 -14.23
C SER A 178 6.01 19.42 -15.61
N ASP A 179 4.88 19.75 -16.23
CA ASP A 179 4.85 20.38 -17.55
C ASP A 179 5.34 21.83 -17.48
N ALA A 180 4.97 22.58 -16.43
CA ALA A 180 5.54 23.89 -16.18
C ALA A 180 7.08 23.85 -16.02
N LEU A 181 7.61 22.86 -15.29
CA LEU A 181 9.05 22.66 -15.18
C LEU A 181 9.67 22.33 -16.53
N SER A 182 9.05 21.48 -17.35
CA SER A 182 9.56 21.16 -18.69
C SER A 182 9.61 22.37 -19.63
N ALA A 183 8.66 23.30 -19.53
CA ALA A 183 8.75 24.57 -20.26
C ALA A 183 9.95 25.41 -19.81
N LEU A 184 10.16 25.54 -18.50
CA LEU A 184 11.31 26.26 -17.94
C LEU A 184 12.64 25.59 -18.30
N GLU A 185 12.67 24.25 -18.38
CA GLU A 185 13.84 23.46 -18.81
C GLU A 185 14.27 23.79 -20.24
N ILE A 186 13.29 23.94 -21.15
CA ILE A 186 13.52 24.30 -22.55
C ILE A 186 13.97 25.76 -22.67
N GLU A 187 13.35 26.67 -21.92
CA GLU A 187 13.65 28.11 -21.94
C GLU A 187 14.94 28.50 -21.18
N ASP A 188 15.59 27.55 -20.50
CA ASP A 188 16.78 27.77 -19.65
C ASP A 188 16.52 28.72 -18.46
N LEU A 189 15.32 28.63 -17.87
CA LEU A 189 14.85 29.52 -16.79
C LEU A 189 14.54 28.77 -15.49
N VAL A 190 15.05 27.54 -15.33
CA VAL A 190 14.77 26.71 -14.15
C VAL A 190 15.42 27.29 -12.90
N THR A 191 14.67 27.33 -11.80
CA THR A 191 15.18 27.67 -10.48
C THR A 191 15.11 26.49 -9.50
N VAL A 192 15.83 26.60 -8.38
CA VAL A 192 15.74 25.62 -7.27
C VAL A 192 14.29 25.44 -6.80
N ARG A 193 13.49 26.51 -6.79
CA ARG A 193 12.07 26.48 -6.42
C ARG A 193 11.28 25.54 -7.30
N ASP A 194 11.46 25.62 -8.62
CA ASP A 194 10.67 24.86 -9.59
C ASP A 194 10.94 23.36 -9.44
N VAL A 195 12.22 22.98 -9.37
CA VAL A 195 12.62 21.58 -9.16
C VAL A 195 12.13 21.05 -7.82
N SER A 196 12.27 21.84 -6.76
CA SER A 196 11.83 21.45 -5.42
C SER A 196 10.31 21.29 -5.36
N ALA A 197 9.55 22.12 -6.07
CA ALA A 197 8.09 22.01 -6.13
C ALA A 197 7.65 20.70 -6.81
N VAL A 198 8.28 20.30 -7.91
CA VAL A 198 7.95 19.01 -8.55
C VAL A 198 8.35 17.83 -7.66
N ALA A 199 9.56 17.85 -7.07
CA ALA A 199 10.00 16.81 -6.15
C ALA A 199 9.10 16.67 -4.91
N GLN A 200 8.66 17.79 -4.34
CA GLN A 200 7.67 17.82 -3.26
C GLN A 200 6.39 17.10 -3.68
N ARG A 201 5.86 17.39 -4.87
CA ARG A 201 4.61 16.78 -5.35
C ARG A 201 4.76 15.28 -5.60
N LEU A 202 5.87 14.85 -6.18
CA LEU A 202 6.17 13.42 -6.35
C LEU A 202 6.22 12.69 -5.00
N GLU A 203 6.82 13.30 -3.99
CA GLU A 203 6.91 12.73 -2.65
C GLU A 203 5.52 12.65 -1.98
N MET A 204 4.69 13.70 -2.12
CA MET A 204 3.31 13.69 -1.63
C MET A 204 2.46 12.59 -2.28
N VAL A 205 2.58 12.40 -3.60
CA VAL A 205 1.91 11.32 -4.34
C VAL A 205 2.37 9.95 -3.83
N SER A 206 3.68 9.76 -3.67
CA SER A 206 4.27 8.50 -3.18
C SER A 206 3.78 8.12 -1.78
N ARG A 207 3.62 9.10 -0.88
CA ARG A 207 3.13 8.86 0.50
C ARG A 207 1.67 8.42 0.53
N ILE A 208 0.80 9.12 -0.18
CA ILE A 208 -0.62 8.77 -0.22
C ILE A 208 -0.79 7.40 -0.88
N ALA A 209 -0.01 7.11 -1.92
CA ALA A 209 -0.01 5.78 -2.54
C ALA A 209 0.32 4.67 -1.54
N GLY A 210 1.37 4.84 -0.71
CA GLY A 210 1.71 3.88 0.34
C GLY A 210 0.63 3.70 1.42
N GLU A 211 -0.09 4.77 1.75
CA GLU A 211 -1.25 4.68 2.65
C GLU A 211 -2.40 3.87 2.02
N ILE A 212 -2.69 4.11 0.74
CA ILE A 212 -3.72 3.35 0.00
C ILE A 212 -3.33 1.88 -0.13
N ASP A 213 -2.06 1.58 -0.37
CA ASP A 213 -1.57 0.19 -0.43
C ASP A 213 -1.83 -0.56 0.89
N THR A 214 -1.65 0.13 2.02
CA THR A 214 -2.01 -0.42 3.35
C THR A 214 -3.51 -0.74 3.43
N TYR A 215 -4.38 0.16 2.97
CA TYR A 215 -5.82 -0.12 2.93
C TYR A 215 -6.18 -1.26 1.97
N VAL A 216 -5.51 -1.38 0.83
CA VAL A 216 -5.71 -2.48 -0.13
C VAL A 216 -5.36 -3.82 0.53
N LEU A 217 -4.26 -3.89 1.29
CA LEU A 217 -3.87 -5.08 2.04
C LEU A 217 -4.91 -5.45 3.11
N GLU A 218 -5.46 -4.46 3.82
CA GLU A 218 -6.53 -4.68 4.81
C GLU A 218 -7.84 -5.17 4.16
N LEU A 219 -8.17 -4.67 2.97
CA LEU A 219 -9.38 -5.01 2.22
C LEU A 219 -9.27 -6.35 1.47
N GLY A 220 -8.08 -6.91 1.31
CA GLY A 220 -7.87 -8.18 0.60
C GLY A 220 -8.51 -8.18 -0.80
N THR A 221 -9.37 -9.15 -1.10
CA THR A 221 -10.02 -9.24 -2.41
C THR A 221 -10.95 -8.07 -2.72
N ASP A 222 -11.54 -7.47 -1.68
CA ASP A 222 -12.48 -6.36 -1.83
C ASP A 222 -11.76 -5.07 -2.25
N GLY A 223 -10.44 -5.00 -2.02
CA GLY A 223 -9.55 -3.92 -2.45
C GLY A 223 -9.12 -3.99 -3.92
N ARG A 224 -9.53 -5.02 -4.68
CA ARG A 224 -9.02 -5.24 -6.06
C ARG A 224 -9.23 -4.03 -6.99
N LEU A 225 -10.40 -3.38 -6.93
CA LEU A 225 -10.66 -2.21 -7.78
C LEU A 225 -9.80 -1.00 -7.37
N LEU A 226 -9.62 -0.79 -6.07
CA LEU A 226 -8.74 0.24 -5.54
C LEU A 226 -7.29 0.01 -5.95
N ALA A 227 -6.81 -1.24 -5.92
CA ALA A 227 -5.47 -1.59 -6.35
C ALA A 227 -5.22 -1.22 -7.82
N LEU A 228 -6.17 -1.52 -8.71
CA LEU A 228 -6.08 -1.18 -10.13
C LEU A 228 -6.07 0.34 -10.36
N GLN A 229 -6.90 1.09 -9.64
CA GLN A 229 -6.93 2.55 -9.73
C GLN A 229 -5.64 3.17 -9.17
N LEU A 230 -5.11 2.63 -8.08
CA LEU A 230 -3.83 3.06 -7.53
C LEU A 230 -2.71 2.85 -8.55
N GLU A 231 -2.61 1.66 -9.15
CA GLU A 231 -1.60 1.32 -10.15
C GLU A 231 -1.62 2.28 -11.35
N GLU A 232 -2.82 2.64 -11.83
CA GLU A 232 -2.99 3.63 -12.89
C GLU A 232 -2.47 5.02 -12.49
N LEU A 233 -2.80 5.49 -11.28
CA LEU A 233 -2.42 6.83 -10.81
C LEU A 233 -0.92 6.97 -10.53
N ILE A 234 -0.27 5.92 -10.02
CA ILE A 234 1.17 5.93 -9.70
C ILE A 234 2.04 5.60 -10.90
N GLY A 235 1.44 5.21 -12.03
CA GLY A 235 2.15 4.89 -13.27
C GLY A 235 3.15 5.98 -13.65
N GLY A 236 4.43 5.61 -13.71
CA GLY A 236 5.54 6.51 -14.09
C GLY A 236 6.06 7.46 -13.00
N VAL A 237 5.42 7.53 -11.83
CA VAL A 237 5.81 8.44 -10.74
C VAL A 237 7.22 8.13 -10.21
N ASP A 238 7.51 6.85 -9.95
CA ASP A 238 8.83 6.45 -9.45
C ASP A 238 9.94 6.74 -10.46
N ALA A 239 9.69 6.49 -11.74
CA ALA A 239 10.63 6.83 -12.81
C ALA A 239 10.87 8.35 -12.86
N GLU A 240 9.83 9.17 -12.72
CA GLU A 240 9.95 10.63 -12.72
C GLU A 240 10.75 11.14 -11.51
N ARG A 241 10.59 10.53 -10.32
CA ARG A 241 11.42 10.82 -9.14
C ARG A 241 12.89 10.61 -9.42
N GLU A 242 13.23 9.48 -10.05
CA GLU A 242 14.62 9.21 -10.42
C GLU A 242 15.16 10.23 -11.42
N LEU A 243 14.38 10.55 -12.46
CA LEU A 243 14.81 11.43 -13.53
C LEU A 243 15.07 12.85 -13.04
N ILE A 244 14.24 13.39 -12.13
CA ILE A 244 14.49 14.70 -11.50
C ILE A 244 15.81 14.72 -10.75
N ILE A 245 16.08 13.69 -9.95
CA ILE A 245 17.33 13.63 -9.18
C ILE A 245 18.52 13.51 -10.14
N ARG A 246 18.44 12.68 -11.18
CA ARG A 246 19.50 12.53 -12.17
C ARG A 246 19.80 13.84 -12.93
N ASP A 247 18.77 14.65 -13.20
CA ASP A 247 18.94 15.92 -13.90
C ASP A 247 19.57 17.01 -13.05
N TYR A 248 19.23 17.10 -11.77
CA TYR A 248 19.58 18.28 -10.96
C TYR A 248 20.58 18.01 -9.83
N MET A 249 20.80 16.75 -9.44
CA MET A 249 21.74 16.43 -8.36
C MET A 249 23.16 16.88 -8.73
N PRO A 250 23.90 17.50 -7.79
CA PRO A 250 25.30 17.88 -8.02
C PRO A 250 26.20 16.69 -8.37
N THR A 251 27.19 16.91 -9.24
CA THR A 251 28.23 15.94 -9.58
C THR A 251 29.43 16.01 -8.63
N GLY A 252 30.34 15.04 -8.75
CA GLY A 252 31.64 15.05 -8.07
C GLY A 252 31.53 14.79 -6.57
N ARG A 253 32.27 15.55 -5.75
CA ARG A 253 32.36 15.32 -4.29
C ARG A 253 31.05 15.45 -3.53
N ARG A 254 30.06 16.13 -4.11
CA ARG A 254 28.71 16.31 -3.51
C ARG A 254 27.70 15.26 -4.00
N ALA A 255 28.05 14.46 -5.00
CA ALA A 255 27.18 13.42 -5.54
C ALA A 255 26.89 12.36 -4.48
N ARG A 256 25.69 11.80 -4.56
CA ARG A 256 25.24 10.69 -3.71
C ARG A 256 24.61 9.60 -4.58
N PRO A 257 24.54 8.37 -4.07
CA PRO A 257 23.69 7.35 -4.67
C PRO A 257 22.25 7.86 -4.76
N LEU A 258 21.57 7.54 -5.85
CA LEU A 258 20.18 7.94 -6.11
C LEU A 258 19.25 7.50 -4.98
N GLU A 259 19.45 6.28 -4.50
CA GLU A 259 18.67 5.65 -3.44
C GLU A 259 18.84 6.39 -2.11
N ALA A 260 20.01 6.97 -1.86
CA ALA A 260 20.26 7.77 -0.67
C ALA A 260 19.50 9.09 -0.72
N VAL A 261 19.39 9.72 -1.89
CA VAL A 261 18.61 10.96 -2.07
C VAL A 261 17.12 10.69 -1.95
N LEU A 262 16.62 9.60 -2.55
CA LEU A 262 15.23 9.17 -2.39
C LEU A 262 14.90 8.87 -0.93
N ALA A 263 15.80 8.24 -0.19
CA ALA A 263 15.64 7.99 1.24
C ALA A 263 15.68 9.30 2.06
N GLU A 264 16.55 10.25 1.72
CA GLU A 264 16.61 11.58 2.35
C GLU A 264 15.28 12.35 2.14
N LEU A 265 14.67 12.25 0.96
CA LEU A 265 13.33 12.82 0.68
C LEU A 265 12.22 12.11 1.44
N ALA A 266 12.22 10.77 1.46
CA ALA A 266 11.24 9.97 2.18
C ALA A 266 11.29 10.19 3.71
N ALA A 267 12.45 10.58 4.24
CA ALA A 267 12.63 10.87 5.66
C ALA A 267 12.11 12.24 6.11
N ILE A 268 11.72 13.13 5.18
CA ILE A 268 11.13 14.43 5.54
C ILE A 268 9.78 14.17 6.23
N GLU A 269 9.52 14.80 7.38
CA GLU A 269 8.22 14.67 8.04
C GLU A 269 7.12 15.35 7.22
N SER A 270 5.90 14.81 7.25
CA SER A 270 4.80 15.33 6.42
C SER A 270 4.47 16.80 6.73
N THR A 271 4.70 17.27 7.96
CA THR A 271 4.55 18.68 8.35
C THR A 271 5.60 19.59 7.74
N ASP A 272 6.81 19.07 7.56
CA ASP A 272 7.98 19.81 7.10
C ASP A 272 8.08 19.79 5.57
N LEU A 273 7.40 18.84 4.92
CA LEU A 273 7.37 18.70 3.47
C LEU A 273 6.81 19.95 2.78
N VAL A 274 6.02 20.79 3.46
CA VAL A 274 5.51 22.07 2.95
C VAL A 274 6.64 23.06 2.66
N ASP A 275 7.76 22.96 3.40
CA ASP A 275 8.94 23.80 3.19
C ASP A 275 9.81 23.28 2.05
N LEU A 276 9.80 24.01 0.93
CA LEU A 276 10.65 23.71 -0.23
C LEU A 276 12.16 23.80 0.08
N GLY A 277 12.57 24.53 1.12
CA GLY A 277 13.97 24.56 1.56
C GLY A 277 14.45 23.20 2.07
N GLY A 278 13.60 22.48 2.80
CA GLY A 278 13.87 21.10 3.23
C GLY A 278 14.03 20.14 2.05
N VAL A 279 13.14 20.25 1.06
CA VAL A 279 13.19 19.44 -0.17
C VAL A 279 14.44 19.74 -1.00
N ALA A 280 14.78 21.01 -1.19
CA ALA A 280 16.00 21.43 -1.87
C ALA A 280 17.26 20.87 -1.18
N ARG A 281 17.30 20.88 0.15
CA ARG A 281 18.41 20.33 0.94
C ARG A 281 18.55 18.82 0.74
N ALA A 282 17.44 18.08 0.74
CA ALA A 282 17.44 16.62 0.49
C ALA A 282 17.92 16.30 -0.94
N LEU A 283 17.47 17.08 -1.93
CA LEU A 283 17.97 17.01 -3.32
C LEU A 283 19.41 17.51 -3.49
N ARG A 284 19.93 18.21 -2.49
CA ARG A 284 21.27 18.82 -2.46
C ARG A 284 21.46 19.90 -3.52
N ILE A 285 20.37 20.58 -3.88
CA ILE A 285 20.35 21.66 -4.87
C ILE A 285 20.26 23.02 -4.17
N GLY A 286 20.83 24.04 -4.81
CA GLY A 286 20.83 25.40 -4.28
C GLY A 286 21.76 25.63 -3.08
N THR A 287 21.64 26.81 -2.51
CA THR A 287 22.23 27.22 -1.23
C THR A 287 21.11 27.35 -0.21
N GLU A 288 21.39 27.08 1.07
CA GLU A 288 20.34 26.95 2.12
C GLU A 288 19.40 28.16 2.27
N GLU A 289 19.78 29.32 1.73
CA GLU A 289 19.09 30.59 1.93
C GLU A 289 18.29 31.09 0.70
N THR A 290 18.45 30.51 -0.49
CA THR A 290 17.82 31.06 -1.72
C THR A 290 17.28 29.98 -2.66
N LEU A 291 15.95 29.98 -2.84
CA LEU A 291 15.26 29.11 -3.79
C LEU A 291 15.23 29.67 -5.24
N ASP A 292 15.61 30.93 -5.43
CA ASP A 292 15.57 31.58 -6.74
C ASP A 292 16.90 31.42 -7.52
N GLY A 293 17.81 30.59 -7.01
CA GLY A 293 19.07 30.27 -7.69
C GLY A 293 18.82 29.49 -8.98
N PRO A 294 19.51 29.82 -10.09
CA PRO A 294 19.31 29.13 -11.37
C PRO A 294 19.88 27.71 -11.33
N LEU A 295 19.23 26.79 -12.03
CA LEU A 295 19.67 25.41 -12.24
C LEU A 295 19.65 25.07 -13.73
N ALA A 296 20.54 24.18 -14.13
CA ALA A 296 20.60 23.66 -15.50
C ALA A 296 20.34 22.16 -15.49
N PRO A 297 19.31 21.65 -16.19
CA PRO A 297 19.06 20.22 -16.33
C PRO A 297 20.11 19.56 -17.22
N ARG A 298 20.37 18.27 -16.97
CA ARG A 298 21.22 17.45 -17.86
C ARG A 298 20.47 17.00 -19.12
N GLY A 299 19.19 16.68 -18.99
CA GLY A 299 18.28 16.29 -20.07
C GLY A 299 17.66 14.90 -19.94
N TYR A 300 17.86 14.17 -18.84
CA TYR A 300 17.31 12.83 -18.61
C TYR A 300 15.77 12.82 -18.72
N ARG A 301 15.06 13.76 -18.08
CA ARG A 301 13.59 13.85 -18.14
C ARG A 301 13.09 14.02 -19.57
N LEU A 302 13.69 14.96 -20.30
CA LEU A 302 13.25 15.31 -21.65
C LEU A 302 13.55 14.19 -22.66
N LEU A 303 14.72 13.52 -22.53
CA LEU A 303 15.06 12.33 -23.33
C LEU A 303 14.16 11.13 -23.01
N ALA A 304 13.73 10.95 -21.77
CA ALA A 304 12.82 9.86 -21.38
C ALA A 304 11.42 10.00 -22.02
N ARG A 305 11.00 11.21 -22.39
CA ARG A 305 9.76 11.45 -23.14
C ARG A 305 9.87 11.02 -24.62
N ILE A 306 11.07 10.72 -25.14
CA ILE A 306 11.29 10.27 -26.52
C ILE A 306 11.01 8.76 -26.62
N PRO A 307 10.01 8.31 -27.39
CA PRO A 307 9.63 6.91 -27.45
C PRO A 307 10.77 6.01 -27.96
N ARG A 308 10.93 4.85 -27.31
CA ARG A 308 11.85 3.77 -27.72
C ARG A 308 13.34 4.15 -27.75
N LEU A 309 13.74 5.17 -26.99
CA LEU A 309 15.16 5.52 -26.83
C LEU A 309 15.81 4.59 -25.78
N PRO A 310 16.82 3.78 -26.15
CA PRO A 310 17.47 2.88 -25.18
C PRO A 310 18.26 3.64 -24.11
N ILE A 311 18.26 3.14 -22.87
CA ILE A 311 18.99 3.75 -21.74
C ILE A 311 20.48 4.01 -22.05
N PRO A 312 21.25 3.08 -22.65
CA PRO A 312 22.67 3.34 -22.95
C PRO A 312 22.88 4.54 -23.89
N VAL A 313 21.92 4.79 -24.78
CA VAL A 313 21.96 5.95 -25.67
C VAL A 313 21.68 7.24 -24.90
N VAL A 314 20.72 7.22 -23.98
CA VAL A 314 20.45 8.37 -23.08
C VAL A 314 21.70 8.72 -22.28
N GLU A 315 22.33 7.73 -21.63
CA GLU A 315 23.56 7.95 -20.86
C GLU A 315 24.69 8.53 -21.72
N GLY A 316 24.92 7.98 -22.92
CA GLY A 316 25.94 8.49 -23.84
C GLY A 316 25.69 9.92 -24.31
N LEU A 317 24.43 10.27 -24.60
CA LEU A 317 24.06 11.64 -24.96
C LEU A 317 24.30 12.61 -23.80
N ILE A 318 23.90 12.24 -22.59
CA ILE A 318 24.11 13.07 -21.40
C ILE A 318 25.60 13.25 -21.10
N GLU A 319 26.40 12.19 -21.20
CA GLU A 319 27.85 12.26 -20.99
C GLU A 319 28.53 13.15 -22.02
N HIS A 320 28.11 13.08 -23.29
CA HIS A 320 28.69 13.87 -24.38
C HIS A 320 28.33 15.37 -24.30
N PHE A 321 27.06 15.71 -24.09
CA PHE A 321 26.61 17.10 -24.13
C PHE A 321 26.66 17.79 -22.76
N GLY A 322 26.44 17.06 -21.67
CA GLY A 322 26.52 17.53 -20.29
C GLY A 322 25.40 18.44 -19.80
N SER A 323 24.65 19.11 -20.70
CA SER A 323 23.46 19.89 -20.37
C SER A 323 22.39 19.81 -21.45
N LEU A 324 21.13 19.99 -21.04
CA LEU A 324 19.99 19.97 -21.96
C LEU A 324 20.13 21.04 -23.05
N GLN A 325 20.58 22.24 -22.71
CA GLN A 325 20.72 23.34 -23.66
C GLN A 325 21.71 23.02 -24.79
N LYS A 326 22.84 22.38 -24.46
CA LYS A 326 23.79 21.91 -25.47
C LYS A 326 23.17 20.82 -26.34
N LEU A 327 22.38 19.93 -25.75
CA LEU A 327 21.70 18.84 -26.44
C LEU A 327 20.59 19.35 -27.39
N LEU A 328 19.86 20.40 -27.01
CA LEU A 328 18.86 21.07 -27.87
C LEU A 328 19.52 21.77 -29.08
N ALA A 329 20.70 22.38 -28.87
CA ALA A 329 21.46 23.05 -29.92
C ALA A 329 22.19 22.10 -30.88
N ALA A 330 22.51 20.87 -30.45
CA ALA A 330 23.35 19.91 -31.17
C ALA A 330 22.79 19.50 -32.53
N SER A 331 23.57 19.60 -33.62
CA SER A 331 23.20 19.17 -34.98
C SER A 331 22.91 17.64 -35.09
N ILE A 332 22.27 17.18 -36.18
CA ILE A 332 22.14 15.71 -36.41
C ILE A 332 23.52 15.06 -36.51
N GLU A 333 24.48 15.75 -37.12
CA GLU A 333 25.88 15.29 -37.22
C GLU A 333 26.54 15.20 -35.84
N ASP A 334 26.30 16.16 -34.96
CA ASP A 334 26.81 16.14 -33.58
C ASP A 334 26.24 14.93 -32.80
N LEU A 335 24.95 14.65 -32.95
CA LEU A 335 24.31 13.50 -32.30
C LEU A 335 24.89 12.17 -32.78
N GLN A 336 25.29 12.07 -34.05
CA GLN A 336 25.90 10.86 -34.62
C GLN A 336 27.31 10.58 -34.09
N ASN A 337 27.98 11.57 -33.52
CA ASN A 337 29.30 11.40 -32.90
C ASN A 337 29.23 10.66 -31.55
N VAL A 338 28.03 10.38 -31.04
CA VAL A 338 27.82 9.63 -29.79
C VAL A 338 27.74 8.14 -30.09
N ASP A 339 28.52 7.35 -29.36
CA ASP A 339 28.55 5.90 -29.51
C ASP A 339 27.16 5.28 -29.37
N GLY A 340 26.77 4.47 -30.35
CA GLY A 340 25.45 3.84 -30.40
C GLY A 340 24.33 4.70 -31.01
N VAL A 341 24.61 5.94 -31.43
CA VAL A 341 23.66 6.83 -32.10
C VAL A 341 23.91 6.84 -33.62
N GLY A 342 23.26 5.90 -34.33
CA GLY A 342 23.24 5.93 -35.80
C GLY A 342 22.29 6.99 -36.37
N ASP A 343 22.33 7.21 -37.69
CA ASP A 343 21.54 8.24 -38.39
C ASP A 343 20.04 8.23 -38.04
N LEU A 344 19.41 7.05 -38.03
CA LEU A 344 18.00 6.92 -37.70
C LEU A 344 17.68 7.34 -36.25
N ARG A 345 18.57 7.05 -35.30
CA ARG A 345 18.40 7.48 -33.90
C ARG A 345 18.67 8.98 -33.74
N ALA A 346 19.71 9.51 -34.37
CA ALA A 346 20.03 10.93 -34.35
C ALA A 346 18.85 11.78 -34.85
N ARG A 347 18.23 11.38 -35.97
CA ARG A 347 17.02 12.02 -36.49
C ARG A 347 15.84 11.90 -35.53
N GLY A 348 15.59 10.72 -34.98
CA GLY A 348 14.50 10.50 -34.03
C GLY A 348 14.65 11.31 -32.74
N VAL A 349 15.87 11.41 -32.19
CA VAL A 349 16.19 12.26 -31.05
C VAL A 349 15.94 13.73 -31.41
N ARG A 350 16.51 14.20 -32.53
CA ARG A 350 16.33 15.60 -32.95
C ARG A 350 14.86 15.96 -33.14
N GLU A 351 14.10 15.13 -33.86
CA GLU A 351 12.69 15.36 -34.09
C GLU A 351 11.89 15.36 -32.78
N GLY A 352 12.20 14.42 -31.87
CA GLY A 352 11.59 14.36 -30.54
C GLY A 352 11.84 15.63 -29.72
N LEU A 353 13.08 16.11 -29.68
CA LEU A 353 13.46 17.35 -29.00
C LEU A 353 12.76 18.57 -29.60
N SER A 354 12.76 18.69 -30.94
CA SER A 354 12.08 19.80 -31.63
C SER A 354 10.58 19.80 -31.35
N ARG A 355 9.93 18.63 -31.38
CA ARG A 355 8.49 18.52 -31.09
C ARG A 355 8.16 18.93 -29.66
N LEU A 356 8.97 18.52 -28.68
CA LEU A 356 8.78 18.90 -27.28
C LEU A 356 8.99 20.41 -27.06
N ALA A 357 9.95 21.00 -27.76
CA ALA A 357 10.16 22.45 -27.75
C ALA A 357 8.96 23.21 -28.36
N GLU A 358 8.43 22.72 -29.48
CA GLU A 358 7.25 23.32 -30.14
C GLU A 358 5.98 23.20 -29.29
N SER A 359 5.74 22.04 -28.66
CA SER A 359 4.55 21.85 -27.82
C SER A 359 4.56 22.75 -26.59
N SER A 360 5.72 22.94 -25.97
CA SER A 360 5.89 23.85 -24.82
C SER A 360 5.53 25.29 -25.17
N ILE A 361 5.80 25.75 -26.39
CA ILE A 361 5.45 27.10 -26.83
C ILE A 361 3.94 27.24 -27.06
N LEU A 362 3.29 26.20 -27.58
CA LEU A 362 1.86 26.21 -27.90
C LEU A 362 0.97 26.18 -26.65
N GLU A 363 1.35 25.44 -25.61
CA GLU A 363 0.64 25.40 -24.33
C GLU A 363 0.59 26.77 -23.63
N ARG A 364 1.42 27.73 -24.03
CA ARG A 364 1.39 29.11 -23.52
C ARG A 364 0.21 29.94 -24.05
N TYR A 365 -0.39 29.52 -25.17
CA TYR A 365 -1.43 30.28 -25.89
C TYR A 365 -2.84 29.69 -25.71
N VAL A 366 -2.97 28.63 -24.91
CA VAL A 366 -4.23 27.97 -24.52
C VAL A 366 -4.44 28.15 -23.03
#